data_AF-A0A7V8JEI7-F1
#
_entry.id   AF-A0A7V8JEI7-F1
#
_cell.length_a   1.000
_cell.length_b   1.000
_cell.length_c   1.000
_cell.angle_alpha   90.00
_cell.angle_beta   90.00
_cell.angle_gamma   90.00
#
_symmetry.space_group_name_H-M   'P 1'
#
loop_
_entity.id
_entity.type
_entity.pdbx_description
1 polymer ?
#
loop_
_entity_poly.entity_id
_entity_poly.type
_entity_poly.pdbx_seq_one_letter_code
_entity_poly.pdbx_strand_id
1 'polypeptide(L)'
;MESCPYQAIVNLYHTALPELPVVAILNDTRKRSLQARWRESEIHRDLEFWADYFFQVKTSDFLMGRVPGRNGGKSFRATFDWLIAPSNFVKVVEGNYNA
;
A
#
# COMPACT_ATOMS: atom_id res chain seq x y z
N MET A 1 -13.64 19.20 5.04
CA MET A 1 -12.72 18.04 5.15
C MET A 1 -12.23 17.77 3.74
N GLU A 2 -10.93 17.86 3.49
CA GLU A 2 -10.39 17.70 2.14
C GLU A 2 -10.72 16.30 1.56
N SER A 3 -11.01 16.27 0.27
CA SER A 3 -11.28 15.02 -0.45
C SER A 3 -9.99 14.20 -0.58
N CYS A 4 -10.08 12.88 -0.39
CA CYS A 4 -8.93 12.01 -0.61
C CYS A 4 -8.53 12.05 -2.11
N PRO A 5 -7.27 12.37 -2.45
CA PRO A 5 -6.80 12.47 -3.83
C PRO A 5 -6.51 11.06 -4.40
N TYR A 6 -7.55 10.26 -4.61
CA TYR A 6 -7.42 8.83 -4.88
C TYR A 6 -6.46 8.48 -6.03
N GLN A 7 -6.55 9.19 -7.16
CA GLN A 7 -5.71 8.90 -8.32
C GLN A 7 -4.25 9.26 -8.07
N ALA A 8 -3.97 10.33 -7.32
CA ALA A 8 -2.60 10.71 -6.99
C ALA A 8 -1.93 9.63 -6.13
N ILE A 9 -2.63 9.09 -5.13
CA ILE A 9 -2.12 7.99 -4.29
C ILE A 9 -1.88 6.72 -5.11
N VAL A 10 -2.78 6.38 -6.04
CA VAL A 10 -2.58 5.25 -6.96
C VAL A 10 -1.36 5.46 -7.86
N ASN A 11 -1.15 6.69 -8.36
CA ASN A 11 0.03 7.00 -9.18
C ASN A 11 1.33 6.88 -8.37
N LEU A 12 1.33 7.28 -7.10
CA LEU A 12 2.47 7.07 -6.19
C LEU A 12 2.74 5.57 -5.99
N TYR A 13 1.70 4.77 -5.78
CA TYR A 13 1.83 3.31 -5.70
C TYR A 13 2.47 2.71 -6.97
N HIS A 14 2.00 3.10 -8.16
CA HIS A 14 2.58 2.60 -9.42
C HIS A 14 4.02 3.05 -9.63
N THR A 15 4.34 4.29 -9.25
CA THR A 15 5.69 4.85 -9.41
C THR A 15 6.68 4.17 -8.48
N ALA A 16 6.32 4.00 -7.20
CA ALA A 16 7.19 3.40 -6.20
C ALA A 16 7.32 1.88 -6.37
N LEU A 17 6.25 1.21 -6.78
CA LEU A 17 6.12 -0.26 -6.75
C LEU A 17 5.75 -0.87 -8.12
N PRO A 18 6.52 -0.60 -9.20
CA PRO A 18 6.16 -1.02 -10.56
C PRO A 18 6.15 -2.55 -10.75
N GLU A 19 6.77 -3.32 -9.85
CA GLU A 19 6.79 -4.79 -9.90
C GLU A 19 5.59 -5.47 -9.22
N LEU A 20 4.79 -4.70 -8.46
CA LEU A 20 3.57 -5.18 -7.82
C LEU A 20 2.36 -5.08 -8.75
N PRO A 21 1.28 -5.83 -8.50
CA PRO A 21 0.10 -5.81 -9.36
C PRO A 21 -0.49 -4.40 -9.55
N VAL A 22 -0.75 -4.04 -10.82
CA VAL A 22 -1.28 -2.73 -11.20
C VAL A 22 -2.74 -2.58 -10.78
N VAL A 23 -3.07 -1.41 -10.22
CA VAL A 23 -4.46 -0.95 -10.03
C VAL A 23 -5.08 -0.57 -11.38
N ALA A 24 -5.65 -1.54 -12.09
CA ALA A 24 -6.33 -1.28 -13.37
C ALA A 24 -7.71 -0.61 -13.21
N ILE A 25 -8.41 -0.91 -12.12
CA ILE A 25 -9.74 -0.36 -11.82
C ILE A 25 -9.74 0.19 -10.40
N LEU A 26 -10.05 1.46 -10.25
CA LEU A 26 -10.25 2.13 -8.96
C LEU A 26 -11.76 2.23 -8.66
N ASN A 27 -12.35 1.13 -8.21
CA ASN A 27 -13.77 1.03 -7.89
C ASN A 27 -14.14 1.70 -6.55
N ASP A 28 -15.44 1.78 -6.24
CA ASP A 28 -15.92 2.47 -5.04
C ASP A 28 -15.48 1.78 -3.74
N THR A 29 -15.29 0.47 -3.73
CA THR A 29 -14.78 -0.25 -2.55
C THR A 29 -13.35 0.17 -2.22
N ARG A 30 -12.48 0.29 -3.24
CA ARG A 30 -11.11 0.79 -3.10
C ARG A 30 -11.10 2.25 -2.64
N LYS A 31 -11.93 3.10 -3.26
CA LYS A 31 -12.07 4.51 -2.85
C LYS A 31 -12.51 4.64 -1.40
N ARG A 32 -13.50 3.87 -0.95
CA ARG A 32 -13.94 3.86 0.45
C ARG A 32 -12.83 3.43 1.41
N SER A 33 -12.09 2.37 1.07
CA SER A 33 -11.00 1.86 1.90
C SER A 33 -9.85 2.88 2.01
N LEU A 34 -9.48 3.49 0.89
CA LEU A 34 -8.45 4.52 0.84
C LEU A 34 -8.89 5.80 1.56
N GLN A 35 -10.15 6.22 1.38
CA GLN A 35 -10.73 7.36 2.08
C GLN A 35 -10.73 7.16 3.60
N ALA A 36 -10.92 5.92 4.06
CA ALA A 36 -10.83 5.58 5.47
C ALA A 36 -9.39 5.78 5.98
N ARG A 37 -8.37 5.20 5.31
CA ARG A 37 -6.95 5.41 5.68
C ARG A 37 -6.57 6.89 5.70
N TRP A 38 -6.99 7.65 4.69
CA TRP A 38 -6.79 9.10 4.57
C TRP A 38 -7.37 9.87 5.76
N ARG A 39 -8.54 9.48 6.27
CA ARG A 39 -9.22 10.23 7.35
C ARG A 39 -8.72 9.89 8.75
N GLU A 40 -8.08 8.74 8.93
CA GLU A 40 -7.67 8.23 10.24
C GLU A 40 -6.69 9.11 11.00
N SER A 41 -5.84 9.85 10.29
CA SER A 41 -4.87 10.75 10.92
C SER A 41 -4.61 11.96 10.03
N GLU A 42 -4.20 13.07 10.63
CA GLU A 42 -3.80 14.27 9.89
C GLU A 42 -2.55 13.99 9.04
N ILE A 43 -1.60 13.19 9.55
CA ILE A 43 -0.40 12.81 8.79
C ILE A 43 -0.70 11.99 7.54
N HIS A 44 -1.81 11.23 7.51
CA HIS A 44 -2.18 10.46 6.32
C HIS A 44 -2.80 11.32 5.23
N ARG A 45 -3.15 12.59 5.54
CA ARG A 45 -3.73 13.55 4.60
C ARG A 45 -2.66 14.33 3.84
N ASP A 46 -1.52 13.70 3.60
CA ASP A 46 -0.38 14.24 2.88
C ASP A 46 0.09 13.21 1.85
N LEU A 47 0.33 13.64 0.62
CA LEU A 47 0.87 12.77 -0.42
C LEU A 47 2.32 12.35 -0.14
N GLU A 48 3.08 13.15 0.60
CA GLU A 48 4.45 12.81 1.01
C GLU A 48 4.43 11.57 1.92
N PHE A 49 3.51 11.51 2.89
CA PHE A 49 3.31 10.31 3.71
C PHE A 49 3.03 9.06 2.86
N TRP A 50 2.19 9.16 1.82
CA TRP A 50 1.91 8.02 0.95
C TRP A 50 3.12 7.61 0.11
N ALA A 51 3.91 8.57 -0.34
CA ALA A 51 5.16 8.29 -1.05
C ALA A 51 6.14 7.51 -0.15
N ASP A 52 6.34 7.97 1.09
CA ASP A 52 7.17 7.31 2.09
C ASP A 52 6.64 5.92 2.47
N TYR A 53 5.33 5.81 2.65
CA TYR A 53 4.65 4.54 2.93
C TYR A 53 4.93 3.51 1.83
N PHE A 54 4.80 3.88 0.55
CA PHE A 54 5.11 2.97 -0.55
C PHE A 54 6.62 2.72 -0.71
N PHE A 55 7.47 3.71 -0.40
CA PHE A 55 8.91 3.49 -0.35
C PHE A 55 9.28 2.45 0.72
N GLN A 56 8.67 2.50 1.89
CA GLN A 56 8.85 1.48 2.93
C GLN A 56 8.40 0.09 2.47
N VAL A 57 7.31 -0.01 1.70
CA VAL A 57 6.92 -1.31 1.10
C VAL A 57 8.00 -1.82 0.15
N LYS A 58 8.63 -0.93 -0.65
CA LYS A 58 9.67 -1.28 -1.63
C LYS A 58 10.90 -1.93 -1.00
N THR A 59 11.22 -1.54 0.23
CA THR A 59 12.37 -2.07 0.98
C THR A 59 12.11 -3.46 1.57
N SER A 60 10.87 -3.93 1.61
CA SER A 60 10.53 -5.25 2.16
C SER A 60 10.61 -6.36 1.11
N ASP A 61 11.52 -7.32 1.30
CA ASP A 61 11.61 -8.48 0.41
C ASP A 61 10.36 -9.38 0.45
N PHE A 62 9.70 -9.46 1.61
CA PHE A 62 8.45 -10.21 1.75
C PHE A 62 7.31 -9.54 0.99
N LEU A 63 7.06 -8.25 1.21
CA LEU A 63 5.94 -7.55 0.55
C LEU A 63 6.15 -7.44 -0.96
N MET A 64 7.40 -7.34 -1.40
CA MET A 64 7.78 -7.31 -2.82
C MET A 64 7.82 -8.69 -3.50
N GLY A 65 7.59 -9.77 -2.74
CA GLY A 65 7.62 -11.15 -3.25
C GLY A 65 8.97 -11.60 -3.77
N ARG A 66 10.04 -11.12 -3.13
CA ARG A 66 11.42 -11.51 -3.37
C ARG A 66 11.86 -12.69 -2.50
N VAL A 67 11.03 -13.10 -1.54
CA VAL A 67 11.23 -14.33 -0.77
C VAL A 67 10.39 -15.50 -1.31
N PRO A 68 10.88 -16.76 -1.24
CA PRO A 68 10.09 -17.93 -1.63
C PRO A 68 8.83 -18.08 -0.78
N GLY A 69 7.76 -18.60 -1.39
CA GLY A 69 6.57 -19.00 -0.64
C GLY A 69 6.84 -20.22 0.24
N ARG A 70 6.01 -20.40 1.28
CA ARG A 70 6.11 -21.56 2.17
C ARG A 70 5.84 -22.85 1.39
N ASN A 71 6.55 -23.92 1.74
CA ASN A 71 6.38 -25.26 1.18
C ASN A 71 6.42 -25.31 -0.36
N GLY A 72 7.31 -24.52 -0.98
CA GLY A 72 7.42 -24.44 -2.44
C GLY A 72 6.27 -23.68 -3.12
N GLY A 73 5.42 -23.00 -2.34
CA GLY A 73 4.36 -22.15 -2.85
C GLY A 73 4.88 -20.88 -3.54
N LYS A 74 3.97 -20.17 -4.22
CA LYS A 74 4.29 -18.87 -4.85
C LYS A 74 4.65 -17.83 -3.80
N SER A 75 5.61 -16.98 -4.13
CA SER A 75 5.95 -15.79 -3.32
C SER A 75 4.72 -14.90 -3.15
N PHE A 76 4.53 -14.40 -1.92
CA PHE A 76 3.51 -13.39 -1.65
C PHE A 76 3.91 -12.07 -2.29
N ARG A 77 2.95 -11.36 -2.91
CA ARG A 77 3.15 -9.99 -3.40
C ARG A 77 2.02 -9.13 -2.85
N ALA A 78 2.37 -8.05 -2.16
CA ALA A 78 1.37 -7.13 -1.63
C ALA A 78 0.58 -6.50 -2.78
N THR A 79 -0.76 -6.54 -2.67
CA THR A 79 -1.64 -5.81 -3.60
C THR A 79 -1.99 -4.47 -2.99
N PHE A 80 -2.41 -3.51 -3.81
CA PHE A 80 -2.92 -2.23 -3.34
C PHE A 80 -4.03 -2.41 -2.27
N ASP A 81 -4.97 -3.33 -2.50
CA ASP A 81 -6.05 -3.64 -1.55
C ASP A 81 -5.52 -4.17 -0.21
N TRP A 82 -4.48 -5.00 -0.26
CA TRP A 82 -3.86 -5.54 0.94
C TRP A 82 -3.17 -4.44 1.74
N LEU A 83 -2.47 -3.51 1.07
CA LEU A 83 -1.76 -2.40 1.70
C LEU A 83 -2.71 -1.40 2.37
N ILE A 84 -3.85 -1.08 1.74
CA ILE A 84 -4.83 -0.14 2.30
C ILE A 84 -5.83 -0.80 3.26
N ALA A 85 -5.77 -2.12 3.43
CA ALA A 85 -6.62 -2.84 4.37
C ALA A 85 -6.25 -2.45 5.81
N PRO A 86 -7.22 -2.18 6.70
CA PRO A 86 -6.94 -1.53 7.97
C PRO A 86 -5.88 -2.21 8.83
N SER A 87 -6.01 -3.53 8.99
CA SER A 87 -5.11 -4.33 9.82
C SER A 87 -3.71 -4.51 9.24
N ASN A 88 -3.55 -4.39 7.92
CA ASN A 88 -2.24 -4.54 7.27
C ASN A 88 -1.53 -3.20 7.12
N PHE A 89 -2.30 -2.14 6.86
CA PHE A 89 -1.80 -0.77 6.80
C PHE A 89 -1.02 -0.43 8.08
N VAL A 90 -1.63 -0.68 9.25
CA VAL A 90 -0.99 -0.48 10.57
C VAL A 90 0.32 -1.28 10.67
N LYS A 91 0.33 -2.56 10.30
CA LYS A 91 1.54 -3.39 10.37
C LYS A 91 2.68 -2.86 9.51
N VAL A 92 2.36 -2.33 8.33
CA VAL A 92 3.37 -1.72 7.46
C VAL A 92 3.90 -0.43 8.09
N VAL A 93 3.01 0.47 8.54
CA VAL A 93 3.42 1.71 9.23
C VAL A 93 4.31 1.43 10.45
N GLU A 94 4.00 0.38 11.22
CA GLU A 94 4.79 -0.06 12.39
C GLU A 94 6.12 -0.74 12.04
N GLY A 95 6.41 -0.98 10.76
CA GLY A 95 7.68 -1.57 10.33
C GLY A 95 7.77 -3.09 10.49
N ASN A 96 6.64 -3.79 10.67
CA ASN A 96 6.61 -5.25 10.87
C ASN A 96 7.17 -6.08 9.70
N TYR A 97 7.52 -5.43 8.58
CA TYR A 97 8.04 -6.05 7.37
C TYR A 97 9.38 -5.46 6.91
N ASN A 98 10.07 -4.68 7.74
CA ASN A 98 11.35 -4.02 7.45
C ASN A 98 12.59 -4.86 7.85
N ALA A 99 12.46 -6.18 7.88
CA ALA A 99 13.53 -7.10 8.30
C ALA A 99 14.55 -7.39 7.20
#